data_AF-A0A940JGU4-F1
#
_entry.id   AF-A0A940JGU4-F1
#
_cell.length_a   1.000
_cell.length_b   1.000
_cell.length_c   1.000
_cell.angle_alpha   90.00
_cell.angle_beta   90.00
_cell.angle_gamma   90.00
#
_symmetry.space_group_name_H-M   'P 1'
#
loop_
_entity.id
_entity.type
_entity.pdbx_description
1 polymer ?
#
loop_
_entity_poly.entity_id
_entity_poly.type
_entity_poly.pdbx_seq_one_letter_code
_entity_poly.pdbx_strand_id
1 'polypeptide(L)'
;MRFADYHEAWEMKPRKLTIEETEYPDRVIDEFFQLMYLPQVRWYMWESMKTMVTGSFDDMKTKEKSNLLFFYEQVEKLIEAVHVMYEKNYCRPLHQSDRQNDVCTCLEQIPPDN
;
A
#
# COMPACT_ATOMS: atom_id res chain seq x y z
N MET A 1 -23.91 -15.04 -2.22
CA MET A 1 -23.76 -14.20 -3.44
C MET A 1 -22.31 -14.31 -3.86
N ARG A 2 -22.03 -14.88 -5.04
CA ARG A 2 -20.68 -14.96 -5.59
C ARG A 2 -20.49 -13.65 -6.37
N PHE A 3 -19.55 -12.81 -5.96
CA PHE A 3 -19.32 -11.50 -6.60
C PHE A 3 -18.91 -11.58 -8.08
N ALA A 4 -18.67 -12.77 -8.63
CA ALA A 4 -18.02 -12.96 -9.92
C ALA A 4 -18.91 -12.74 -11.16
N ASP A 5 -20.25 -12.64 -11.03
CA ASP A 5 -21.13 -12.89 -12.19
C ASP A 5 -21.78 -11.64 -12.82
N TYR A 6 -21.59 -10.42 -12.29
CA TYR A 6 -22.25 -9.20 -12.81
C TYR A 6 -21.42 -7.90 -12.70
N HIS A 7 -20.12 -7.94 -12.96
CA HIS A 7 -19.35 -6.69 -13.01
C HIS A 7 -19.45 -6.08 -14.41
N GLU A 8 -20.10 -4.93 -14.50
CA GLU A 8 -20.09 -4.13 -15.73
C GLU A 8 -18.64 -3.73 -16.05
N ALA A 9 -18.27 -3.67 -17.34
CA ALA A 9 -16.87 -3.51 -17.75
C ALA A 9 -16.19 -2.22 -17.23
N TRP A 10 -16.98 -1.22 -16.81
CA TRP A 10 -16.47 0.01 -16.21
C TRP A 10 -16.10 -0.13 -14.73
N GLU A 11 -16.56 -1.17 -14.02
CA GLU A 11 -16.19 -1.39 -12.62
C GLU A 11 -14.73 -1.80 -12.45
N MET A 12 -14.14 -2.38 -13.50
CA MET A 12 -12.73 -2.78 -13.55
C MET A 12 -11.78 -1.65 -13.97
N LYS A 13 -12.30 -0.45 -14.25
CA LYS A 13 -11.49 0.71 -14.65
C LYS A 13 -11.10 1.56 -13.44
N PRO A 14 -9.89 2.15 -13.43
CA PRO A 14 -9.49 3.12 -12.42
C PRO A 14 -10.49 4.28 -12.34
N ARG A 15 -10.91 4.63 -11.12
CA ARG A 15 -11.84 5.77 -10.88
C ARG A 15 -11.16 7.00 -10.30
N LYS A 16 -10.01 6.82 -9.66
CA LYS A 16 -9.29 7.87 -8.92
C LYS A 16 -8.01 8.31 -9.61
N LEU A 17 -7.39 7.41 -10.37
CA LEU A 17 -6.21 7.73 -11.14
C LEU A 17 -6.61 8.60 -12.34
N THR A 18 -5.85 9.66 -12.57
CA THR A 18 -5.87 10.44 -13.80
C THR A 18 -5.38 9.61 -14.98
N ILE A 19 -5.51 10.14 -16.20
CA ILE A 19 -5.04 9.46 -17.41
C ILE A 19 -3.52 9.25 -17.33
N GLU A 20 -2.77 10.25 -16.86
CA GLU A 20 -1.32 10.17 -16.71
C GLU A 20 -0.92 9.12 -15.65
N GLU A 21 -1.58 9.12 -14.49
CA GLU A 21 -1.32 8.13 -13.44
C GLU A 21 -1.70 6.71 -13.88
N THR A 22 -2.68 6.56 -14.78
CA THR A 22 -3.04 5.26 -15.36
C THR A 22 -1.97 4.77 -16.33
N GLU A 23 -1.33 5.67 -17.07
CA GLU A 23 -0.23 5.35 -17.98
C GLU A 23 1.09 5.08 -17.24
N TYR A 24 1.32 5.80 -16.12
CA TYR A 24 2.54 5.72 -15.31
C TYR A 24 2.23 5.45 -13.83
N PRO A 25 1.70 4.27 -13.47
CA PRO A 25 1.28 3.96 -12.10
C PRO A 25 2.43 3.92 -11.09
N ASP A 26 3.66 3.64 -11.54
CA ASP A 26 4.85 3.66 -10.68
C ASP A 26 5.08 5.04 -10.06
N ARG A 27 4.75 6.14 -10.79
CA ARG A 27 4.89 7.50 -10.25
C ARG A 27 4.00 7.74 -9.04
N VAL A 28 2.80 7.17 -9.03
CA VAL A 28 1.87 7.28 -7.89
C VAL A 28 2.45 6.57 -6.66
N ILE A 29 3.04 5.40 -6.87
CA ILE A 29 3.71 4.64 -5.81
C ILE A 29 4.87 5.46 -5.25
N ASP A 30 5.65 6.06 -6.16
CA ASP A 30 6.83 6.83 -5.83
C ASP A 30 6.50 8.08 -5.01
N GLU A 31 5.56 8.89 -5.51
CA GLU A 31 5.07 10.07 -4.82
C GLU A 31 4.47 9.72 -3.45
N PHE A 32 3.75 8.59 -3.35
CA PHE A 32 3.18 8.14 -2.09
C PHE A 32 4.25 7.84 -1.04
N PHE A 33 5.28 7.05 -1.38
CA PHE A 33 6.33 6.67 -0.42
C PHE A 33 7.38 7.77 -0.18
N GLN A 34 7.45 8.79 -1.04
CA GLN A 34 8.19 10.02 -0.76
C GLN A 34 7.51 10.86 0.34
N LEU A 35 6.19 10.80 0.44
CA LEU A 35 5.41 11.57 1.43
C LEU A 35 5.13 10.80 2.72
N MET A 36 4.95 9.48 2.62
CA MET A 36 4.50 8.62 3.72
C MET A 36 5.43 7.42 3.88
N TYR A 37 6.14 7.35 5.01
CA TYR A 37 6.98 6.20 5.31
C TYR A 37 6.14 4.98 5.69
N LEU A 38 6.60 3.77 5.34
CA LEU A 38 5.86 2.54 5.62
C LEU A 38 5.39 2.40 7.09
N PRO A 39 6.20 2.72 8.13
CA PRO A 39 5.72 2.68 9.51
C PRO A 39 4.54 3.62 9.79
N GLN A 40 4.52 4.80 9.16
CA GLN A 40 3.42 5.76 9.29
C GLN A 40 2.16 5.23 8.63
N VAL A 41 2.28 4.64 7.44
CA VAL A 41 1.16 4.03 6.73
C VAL A 41 0.55 2.89 7.57
N ARG A 42 1.38 2.01 8.13
CA ARG A 42 0.93 0.95 9.07
C ARG A 42 0.19 1.54 10.26
N TRP A 43 0.70 2.61 10.85
CA TRP A 43 0.04 3.29 11.97
C TRP A 43 -1.33 3.85 11.56
N TYR A 44 -1.42 4.60 10.46
CA TYR A 44 -2.69 5.16 9.97
C TYR A 44 -3.71 4.06 9.63
N MET A 45 -3.25 2.97 9.01
CA MET A 45 -4.09 1.82 8.77
C MET A 45 -4.59 1.27 10.10
N TRP A 46 -3.73 1.06 11.10
CA TRP A 46 -4.11 0.49 12.40
C TRP A 46 -5.14 1.35 13.13
N GLU A 47 -4.94 2.67 13.16
CA GLU A 47 -5.90 3.61 13.73
C GLU A 47 -7.24 3.56 12.99
N SER A 48 -7.22 3.44 11.66
CA SER A 48 -8.44 3.32 10.85
C SER A 48 -9.19 2.03 11.17
N MET A 49 -8.47 0.91 11.34
CA MET A 49 -9.04 -0.39 11.70
C MET A 49 -9.68 -0.35 13.08
N LYS A 50 -8.96 0.14 14.09
CA LYS A 50 -9.50 0.34 15.44
C LYS A 50 -10.80 1.15 15.39
N THR A 51 -10.79 2.28 14.69
CA THR A 51 -11.98 3.14 14.55
C THR A 51 -13.16 2.39 13.93
N MET A 52 -12.91 1.58 12.89
CA MET A 52 -13.95 0.77 12.26
C MET A 52 -14.47 -0.37 13.15
N VAL A 53 -13.65 -0.95 14.04
CA VAL A 53 -14.11 -2.05 14.91
C VAL A 53 -14.71 -1.56 16.22
N THR A 54 -14.29 -0.39 16.72
CA THR A 54 -14.84 0.24 17.93
C THR A 54 -16.08 1.08 17.64
N GLY A 55 -16.31 1.44 16.37
CA GLY A 55 -17.54 2.11 15.96
C GLY A 55 -18.77 1.23 16.20
N SER A 56 -19.84 1.83 16.73
CA SER A 56 -21.13 1.14 16.88
C SER A 56 -21.80 0.99 15.52
N PHE A 57 -21.46 -0.08 14.82
CA PHE A 57 -22.19 -0.54 13.63
C PHE A 57 -23.24 -1.55 14.08
N ASP A 58 -24.33 -1.02 14.65
CA ASP A 58 -25.40 -1.82 15.28
C ASP A 58 -26.10 -2.77 14.28
N ASP A 59 -26.08 -2.44 12.99
CA ASP A 59 -26.72 -3.22 11.92
C ASP A 59 -25.81 -4.25 11.24
N MET A 60 -24.51 -4.27 11.57
CA MET A 60 -23.55 -5.12 10.85
C MET A 60 -23.44 -6.52 11.47
N LYS A 61 -23.66 -7.54 10.64
CA LYS A 61 -23.59 -8.95 11.07
C LYS A 61 -22.15 -9.34 11.40
N THR A 62 -21.97 -10.28 12.32
CA THR A 62 -20.64 -10.81 12.69
C THR A 62 -19.80 -11.24 11.49
N LYS A 63 -20.42 -11.88 10.49
CA LYS A 63 -19.74 -12.30 9.26
C LYS A 63 -19.20 -11.12 8.44
N GLU A 64 -19.94 -10.02 8.38
CA GLU A 64 -19.53 -8.81 7.65
C GLU A 64 -18.35 -8.16 8.36
N LYS A 65 -18.35 -8.11 9.70
CA LYS A 65 -17.21 -7.67 10.51
C LYS A 65 -15.96 -8.52 10.25
N SER A 66 -16.09 -9.84 10.23
CA SER A 66 -14.97 -10.74 9.91
C SER A 66 -14.45 -10.55 8.48
N ASN A 67 -15.33 -10.31 7.50
CA ASN A 67 -14.92 -10.05 6.13
C ASN A 67 -14.15 -8.72 6.00
N LEU A 68 -14.55 -7.68 6.75
CA LEU A 68 -13.84 -6.39 6.76
C LEU A 68 -12.45 -6.53 7.38
N LEU A 69 -12.33 -7.28 8.49
CA LEU A 69 -11.03 -7.59 9.09
C LEU A 69 -10.13 -8.33 8.09
N PHE A 70 -10.65 -9.36 7.44
CA PHE A 70 -9.90 -10.11 6.43
C PHE A 70 -9.47 -9.21 5.26
N PHE A 71 -10.37 -8.37 4.75
CA PHE A 71 -10.05 -7.42 3.68
C PHE A 71 -8.94 -6.47 4.10
N TYR A 72 -9.01 -5.95 5.32
CA TYR A 72 -7.98 -5.06 5.87
C TYR A 72 -6.60 -5.72 5.91
N GLU A 73 -6.50 -6.97 6.37
CA GLU A 73 -5.25 -7.74 6.33
C GLU A 73 -4.70 -7.90 4.90
N GLN A 74 -5.57 -8.05 3.89
CA GLN A 74 -5.13 -8.12 2.49
C GLN A 74 -4.60 -6.76 1.99
N VAL A 75 -5.23 -5.65 2.41
CA VAL A 75 -4.77 -4.30 2.04
C VAL A 75 -3.41 -4.01 2.67
N GLU A 76 -3.19 -4.37 3.94
CA GLU A 76 -1.87 -4.20 4.57
C GLU A 76 -0.77 -4.94 3.81
N LYS A 77 -1.01 -6.22 3.47
CA LYS A 77 -0.07 -7.01 2.65
C LYS A 77 0.17 -6.40 1.28
N LEU A 78 -0.87 -5.84 0.65
CA LEU A 78 -0.76 -5.16 -0.63
C LEU A 78 0.14 -3.92 -0.51
N ILE A 79 -0.08 -3.07 0.50
CA ILE A 79 0.77 -1.89 0.71
C ILE A 79 2.22 -2.28 0.94
N GLU A 80 2.49 -3.32 1.75
CA GLU A 80 3.85 -3.80 1.96
C GLU A 80 4.48 -4.35 0.67
N ALA A 81 3.72 -5.08 -0.14
CA ALA A 81 4.19 -5.57 -1.44
C ALA A 81 4.52 -4.41 -2.39
N VAL A 82 3.69 -3.37 -2.43
CA VAL A 82 3.92 -2.17 -3.23
C VAL A 82 5.15 -1.41 -2.73
N HIS A 83 5.38 -1.33 -1.42
CA HIS A 83 6.61 -0.77 -0.87
C HIS A 83 7.86 -1.56 -1.28
N VAL A 84 7.78 -2.90 -1.28
CA VAL A 84 8.89 -3.73 -1.78
C VAL A 84 9.14 -3.49 -3.29
N MET A 85 8.10 -3.23 -4.07
CA MET A 85 8.25 -2.85 -5.49
C MET A 85 8.92 -1.49 -5.65
N TYR A 86 8.50 -0.51 -4.85
CA TYR A 86 9.15 0.80 -4.74
C TYR A 86 10.64 0.62 -4.46
N GLU A 87 11.00 -0.01 -3.34
CA GLU A 87 12.41 -0.22 -2.97
C GLU A 87 13.21 -0.92 -4.07
N LYS A 88 12.64 -1.90 -4.78
CA LYS A 88 13.32 -2.58 -5.91
C LYS A 88 13.55 -1.69 -7.12
N ASN A 89 12.69 -0.70 -7.35
CA ASN A 89 12.85 0.26 -8.44
C ASN A 89 13.92 1.31 -8.10
N TYR A 90 14.07 1.68 -6.82
CA TYR A 90 15.08 2.62 -6.35
C TYR A 90 16.45 1.99 -6.03
N CYS A 91 16.48 0.72 -5.60
CA CYS A 91 17.68 -0.09 -5.37
C CYS A 91 18.02 -1.00 -6.57
N ARG A 92 17.69 -0.60 -7.80
CA ARG A 92 18.34 -1.21 -8.96
C ARG A 92 19.75 -0.64 -9.08
N PRO A 93 20.82 -1.45 -8.97
CA PRO A 93 22.13 -0.98 -9.35
C PRO A 93 22.08 -0.60 -10.83
N LEU A 94 22.28 0.68 -11.12
CA LEU A 94 22.60 1.14 -12.46
C LEU A 94 23.98 0.55 -12.80
N HIS A 95 23.98 -0.58 -13.51
CA HIS A 95 25.11 -1.29 -14.12
C HIS A 95 25.50 -2.62 -13.46
N GLN A 96 25.31 -3.70 -14.23
CA GLN A 96 25.94 -5.00 -14.01
C GLN A 96 27.44 -5.01 -14.36
N SER A 97 28.15 -3.87 -14.41
CA SER A 97 29.55 -3.85 -14.84
C SER A 97 30.60 -3.66 -13.77
N ASP A 98 30.29 -3.25 -12.54
CA ASP A 98 31.36 -2.92 -11.60
C ASP A 98 31.15 -3.52 -10.20
N ARG A 99 32.12 -4.35 -9.84
CA ARG A 99 32.26 -4.99 -8.54
C ARG A 99 32.60 -3.96 -7.47
N GLN A 100 32.05 -4.23 -6.28
CA GLN A 100 32.48 -3.80 -4.96
C GLN A 100 31.98 -2.41 -4.49
N ASN A 101 31.08 -2.46 -3.49
CA ASN A 101 30.64 -1.40 -2.57
C ASN A 101 29.35 -0.60 -2.86
N ASP A 102 28.31 -1.23 -3.41
CA ASP A 102 26.98 -0.62 -3.42
C ASP A 102 26.24 -0.91 -2.09
N VAL A 103 26.52 -0.08 -1.09
CA VAL A 103 25.61 0.08 0.06
C VAL A 103 24.39 0.84 -0.48
N CYS A 104 23.25 0.16 -0.59
CA CYS A 104 21.97 0.83 -0.80
C CYS A 104 21.65 1.71 0.42
N THR A 105 22.09 2.96 0.42
CA THR A 105 21.73 3.96 1.43
C THR A 105 20.32 4.48 1.17
N CYS A 106 19.31 3.68 1.53
CA CYS A 106 17.92 4.13 1.60
C CYS A 106 17.38 4.20 3.05
N LEU A 107 18.19 3.91 4.08
CA LEU A 107 17.74 3.87 5.49
C LEU A 107 18.71 4.53 6.49
N GLU A 108 19.38 5.63 6.14
CA GLU A 108 20.15 6.42 7.12
C GLU A 108 19.52 7.79 7.40
N GLN A 109 18.28 7.81 7.87
CA GLN A 109 17.74 8.96 8.61
C GLN A 109 16.82 8.49 9.74
N ILE A 110 17.40 7.83 10.75
CA ILE A 110 16.81 7.79 12.09
C ILE A 110 17.69 8.71 12.94
N PRO A 111 17.26 9.93 13.32
CA PRO A 111 18.01 10.73 14.27
C PRO A 111 18.04 9.99 15.62
N PRO A 112 19.18 9.97 16.32
CA PRO A 112 19.26 9.33 17.64
C PRO A 112 18.30 10.03 18.60
N ASP A 113 17.50 9.23 19.31
CA ASP A 113 16.70 9.68 20.45
C ASP A 113 17.57 10.51 21.41
N ASN A 114 17.07 11.69 21.77
CA ASN A 114 17.69 12.62 22.71
C ASN A 114 16.82 12.71 23.97
#